data_AF-A0A832UPN4-F1
#
_entry.id   AF-A0A832UPN4-F1
#
_cell.length_a   1.000
_cell.length_b   1.000
_cell.length_c   1.000
_cell.angle_alpha   90.00
_cell.angle_beta   90.00
_cell.angle_gamma   90.00
#
_symmetry.space_group_name_H-M   'P 1'
#
loop_
_entity.id
_entity.type
_entity.pdbx_description
1 polymer ?
#
loop_
_entity_poly.entity_id
_entity_poly.type
_entity_poly.pdbx_seq_one_letter_code
_entity_poly.pdbx_strand_id
1 'polypeptide(L)'
;MKTFSAFITERFQNAIGPDDPLKKKYAQQVYALLQASYAKIGGIKGNGFENKEDMIANILFWKMAIKDGKVEAAILYKDKGGRKSVAIGSTGSAWARIKIADMFKNEIKRSYGEKSKSALGLMLKVFPENAIKPFLHTPEVAGKTLKKEVTPIKDVPKDQWPDDAKRTIEKFPYIIDYGYLREIAGTMMFKVMIGTSGKSIK
;
A
#
# COMPACT_ATOMS: atom_id res chain seq x y z
N MET A 1 -9.75 -28.98 -16.12
CA MET A 1 -8.35 -28.65 -16.47
C MET A 1 -8.33 -27.24 -17.05
N LYS A 2 -7.55 -26.29 -16.51
CA LYS A 2 -7.51 -24.91 -17.05
C LYS A 2 -6.83 -24.93 -18.43
N THR A 3 -7.32 -24.14 -19.40
CA THR A 3 -6.70 -24.02 -20.73
C THR A 3 -5.41 -23.20 -20.67
N PHE A 4 -4.49 -23.39 -21.61
CA PHE A 4 -3.25 -22.62 -21.71
C PHE A 4 -3.51 -21.10 -21.80
N SER A 5 -4.59 -20.69 -22.48
CA SER A 5 -5.04 -19.29 -22.53
C SER A 5 -5.45 -18.76 -21.14
N ALA A 6 -6.08 -19.59 -20.30
CA ALA A 6 -6.43 -19.23 -18.92
C ALA A 6 -5.21 -19.09 -18.00
N PHE A 7 -4.07 -19.72 -18.34
CA PHE A 7 -2.79 -19.47 -17.66
C PHE A 7 -2.12 -18.17 -18.14
N ILE A 8 -2.36 -17.76 -19.38
CA ILE A 8 -1.83 -16.52 -19.97
C ILE A 8 -2.59 -15.27 -19.48
N THR A 9 -3.87 -15.39 -19.07
CA THR A 9 -4.71 -14.27 -18.62
C THR A 9 -4.47 -13.82 -17.17
N GLU A 10 -3.79 -14.62 -16.33
CA GLU A 10 -3.43 -14.26 -14.96
C GLU A 10 -2.20 -13.33 -14.93
N ARG A 11 -2.36 -12.07 -15.38
CA ARG A 11 -1.27 -11.07 -15.46
C ARG A 11 -1.55 -9.84 -14.61
N PHE A 12 -0.47 -9.19 -14.20
CA PHE A 12 -0.55 -7.81 -13.76
C PHE A 12 -0.83 -6.92 -14.95
N GLN A 13 -1.79 -5.99 -14.79
CA GLN A 13 -1.95 -4.88 -15.71
C GLN A 13 -1.51 -3.59 -15.02
N ASN A 14 -0.69 -2.83 -15.70
CA ASN A 14 -0.19 -1.54 -15.24
C ASN A 14 -0.90 -0.46 -16.06
N ALA A 15 -1.67 0.41 -15.40
CA ALA A 15 -2.31 1.54 -16.03
C ALA A 15 -1.61 2.84 -15.61
N ILE A 16 -0.93 3.53 -16.53
CA ILE A 16 -0.04 4.67 -16.24
C ILE A 16 -0.49 5.91 -17.03
N GLY A 17 -0.66 7.03 -16.33
CA GLY A 17 -1.13 8.27 -16.95
C GLY A 17 -2.66 8.42 -16.88
N PRO A 18 -3.19 9.65 -16.95
CA PRO A 18 -4.63 9.90 -16.86
C PRO A 18 -5.41 9.29 -18.05
N ASP A 19 -4.79 9.22 -19.23
CA ASP A 19 -5.43 8.79 -20.48
C ASP A 19 -5.35 7.29 -20.75
N ASP A 20 -4.74 6.51 -19.85
CA ASP A 20 -4.59 5.07 -20.02
C ASP A 20 -5.97 4.39 -20.13
N PRO A 21 -6.29 3.68 -21.23
CA PRO A 21 -7.61 3.09 -21.45
C PRO A 21 -7.97 2.05 -20.40
N LEU A 22 -6.98 1.41 -19.75
CA LEU A 22 -7.23 0.46 -18.67
C LEU A 22 -7.86 1.13 -17.44
N LYS A 23 -7.57 2.41 -17.19
CA LYS A 23 -8.21 3.14 -16.09
C LYS A 23 -9.71 3.26 -16.34
N LYS A 24 -10.13 3.72 -17.52
CA LYS A 24 -11.56 3.80 -17.87
C LYS A 24 -12.23 2.43 -17.78
N LYS A 25 -11.57 1.38 -18.28
CA LYS A 25 -12.08 0.00 -18.25
C LYS A 25 -12.29 -0.54 -16.84
N TYR A 26 -11.37 -0.27 -15.91
CA TYR A 26 -11.37 -0.90 -14.58
C TYR A 26 -11.72 0.05 -13.43
N ALA A 27 -11.93 1.35 -13.66
CA ALA A 27 -12.14 2.36 -12.63
C ALA A 27 -13.23 1.99 -11.63
N GLN A 28 -14.39 1.53 -12.12
CA GLN A 28 -15.49 1.14 -11.25
C GLN A 28 -15.10 -0.03 -10.33
N GLN A 29 -14.40 -1.04 -10.85
CA GLN A 29 -13.97 -2.20 -10.07
C GLN A 29 -12.89 -1.82 -9.05
N VAL A 30 -11.90 -1.03 -9.48
CA VAL A 30 -10.82 -0.56 -8.59
C VAL A 30 -11.38 0.32 -7.48
N TYR A 31 -12.27 1.26 -7.80
CA TYR A 31 -12.87 2.15 -6.82
C TYR A 31 -13.71 1.38 -5.80
N ALA A 32 -14.58 0.46 -6.26
CA ALA A 32 -15.37 -0.39 -5.39
C ALA A 32 -14.49 -1.30 -4.50
N LEU A 33 -13.42 -1.87 -5.05
CA LEU A 33 -12.46 -2.69 -4.31
C LEU A 33 -11.79 -1.90 -3.17
N LEU A 34 -11.39 -0.66 -3.45
CA LEU A 34 -10.78 0.21 -2.45
C LEU A 34 -11.80 0.67 -1.41
N GLN A 35 -13.01 1.06 -1.81
CA GLN A 35 -14.07 1.39 -0.86
C GLN A 35 -14.34 0.23 0.10
N ALA A 36 -14.45 -1.00 -0.41
CA ALA A 36 -14.61 -2.19 0.42
C ALA A 36 -13.39 -2.45 1.34
N SER A 37 -12.17 -2.30 0.83
CA SER A 37 -10.94 -2.54 1.60
C SER A 37 -10.75 -1.56 2.75
N TYR A 38 -11.29 -0.34 2.62
CA TYR A 38 -11.24 0.72 3.62
C TYR A 38 -12.58 0.92 4.35
N ALA A 39 -13.55 0.01 4.19
CA ALA A 39 -14.89 0.15 4.78
C ALA A 39 -14.89 0.33 6.31
N LYS A 40 -13.91 -0.28 7.01
CA LYS A 40 -13.74 -0.13 8.48
C LYS A 40 -13.47 1.30 8.94
N ILE A 41 -13.08 2.19 8.04
CA ILE A 41 -12.86 3.62 8.33
C ILE A 41 -13.84 4.51 7.53
N GLY A 42 -14.96 3.93 7.08
CA GLY A 42 -15.98 4.64 6.30
C GLY A 42 -15.65 4.80 4.81
N GLY A 43 -14.77 3.93 4.28
CA GLY A 43 -14.36 3.94 2.88
C GLY A 43 -13.05 4.69 2.63
N ILE A 44 -12.53 4.56 1.41
CA ILE A 44 -11.35 5.32 1.00
C ILE A 44 -11.75 6.76 0.70
N LYS A 45 -10.97 7.73 1.19
CA LYS A 45 -11.23 9.16 1.08
C LYS A 45 -9.93 9.94 0.88
N GLY A 46 -10.06 11.19 0.45
CA GLY A 46 -8.96 12.13 0.26
C GLY A 46 -8.63 12.36 -1.22
N ASN A 47 -7.62 13.19 -1.48
CA ASN A 47 -7.23 13.61 -2.83
C ASN A 47 -6.98 12.40 -3.75
N GLY A 48 -7.74 12.28 -4.84
CA GLY A 48 -7.71 11.16 -5.78
C GLY A 48 -8.60 9.97 -5.40
N PHE A 49 -9.53 10.15 -4.46
CA PHE A 49 -10.46 9.13 -4.00
C PHE A 49 -11.88 9.65 -3.72
N GLU A 50 -12.22 10.88 -4.13
CA GLU A 50 -13.57 11.43 -3.95
C GLU A 50 -14.61 10.64 -4.73
N ASN A 51 -14.27 10.25 -5.96
CA ASN A 51 -15.03 9.36 -6.83
C ASN A 51 -14.07 8.67 -7.82
N LYS A 52 -14.61 7.87 -8.74
CA LYS A 52 -13.79 7.11 -9.70
C LYS A 52 -13.13 8.03 -10.73
N GLU A 53 -13.78 9.14 -11.12
CA GLU A 53 -13.25 10.13 -12.06
C GLU A 53 -12.04 10.87 -11.45
N ASP A 54 -12.17 11.33 -10.21
CA ASP A 54 -11.08 11.91 -9.40
C ASP A 54 -9.90 10.92 -9.29
N MET A 55 -10.19 9.64 -9.07
CA MET A 55 -9.17 8.59 -9.03
C MET A 55 -8.43 8.43 -10.37
N ILE A 56 -9.14 8.48 -11.51
CA ILE A 56 -8.52 8.41 -12.85
C ILE A 56 -7.58 9.60 -13.05
N ALA A 57 -8.06 10.80 -12.75
CA ALA A 57 -7.33 12.05 -12.97
C ALA A 57 -6.10 12.19 -12.07
N ASN A 58 -6.23 11.84 -10.78
CA ASN A 58 -5.24 12.20 -9.76
C ASN A 58 -4.35 11.06 -9.26
N ILE A 59 -4.65 9.80 -9.59
CA ILE A 59 -3.77 8.67 -9.26
C ILE A 59 -3.03 8.24 -10.52
N LEU A 60 -1.74 8.57 -10.61
CA LEU A 60 -0.96 8.41 -11.83
C LEU A 60 -0.82 6.95 -12.28
N PHE A 61 -0.52 6.01 -11.37
CA PHE A 61 -0.23 4.62 -11.73
C PHE A 61 -1.05 3.62 -10.92
N TRP A 62 -1.75 2.70 -11.60
CA TRP A 62 -2.47 1.58 -10.98
C TRP A 62 -1.83 0.27 -11.40
N LYS A 63 -1.39 -0.52 -10.42
CA LYS A 63 -0.98 -1.91 -10.63
C LYS A 63 -2.12 -2.83 -10.20
N MET A 64 -2.69 -3.58 -11.13
CA MET A 64 -3.87 -4.42 -10.93
C MET A 64 -3.54 -5.88 -11.18
N ALA A 65 -4.03 -6.78 -10.33
CA ALA A 65 -4.06 -8.21 -10.62
C ALA A 65 -5.48 -8.56 -11.09
N ILE A 66 -5.56 -9.03 -12.32
CA ILE A 66 -6.84 -9.34 -12.97
C ILE A 66 -6.94 -10.85 -13.17
N LYS A 67 -8.11 -11.38 -12.84
CA LYS A 67 -8.47 -12.78 -13.04
C LYS A 67 -9.86 -12.85 -13.64
N ASP A 68 -10.00 -13.53 -14.76
CA ASP A 68 -11.29 -13.72 -15.45
C ASP A 68 -12.03 -12.38 -15.69
N GLY A 69 -11.27 -11.34 -16.06
CA GLY A 69 -11.80 -9.98 -16.32
C GLY A 69 -12.12 -9.16 -15.07
N LYS A 70 -11.94 -9.70 -13.86
CA LYS A 70 -12.21 -9.03 -12.58
C LYS A 70 -10.93 -8.57 -11.90
N VAL A 71 -10.95 -7.37 -11.31
CA VAL A 71 -9.86 -6.87 -10.46
C VAL A 71 -9.95 -7.51 -9.09
N GLU A 72 -8.97 -8.36 -8.78
CA GLU A 72 -8.90 -9.09 -7.51
C GLU A 72 -8.03 -8.37 -6.47
N ALA A 73 -7.04 -7.61 -6.96
CA ALA A 73 -6.14 -6.82 -6.13
C ALA A 73 -5.61 -5.61 -6.90
N ALA A 74 -5.35 -4.51 -6.20
CA ALA A 74 -4.76 -3.31 -6.78
C ALA A 74 -3.85 -2.59 -5.79
N ILE A 75 -2.75 -2.02 -6.29
CA ILE A 75 -1.95 -1.01 -5.59
C ILE A 75 -1.88 0.24 -6.46
N LEU A 76 -2.21 1.37 -5.86
CA LEU A 76 -2.25 2.67 -6.52
C LEU A 76 -1.07 3.53 -6.06
N TYR A 77 -0.49 4.26 -7.01
CA TYR A 77 0.71 5.05 -6.81
C TYR A 77 0.55 6.48 -7.33
N LYS A 78 1.16 7.42 -6.60
CA LYS A 78 1.36 8.80 -7.02
C LYS A 78 2.85 9.12 -7.09
N ASP A 79 3.19 10.16 -7.84
CA ASP A 79 4.50 10.79 -7.73
C ASP A 79 4.48 11.84 -6.62
N LYS A 80 5.16 11.51 -5.52
CA LYS A 80 5.35 12.39 -4.37
C LYS A 80 6.65 12.00 -3.71
N GLY A 81 7.75 12.71 -3.97
CA GLY A 81 9.08 12.28 -3.50
C GLY A 81 9.47 10.89 -4.05
N GLY A 82 9.05 10.59 -5.29
CA GLY A 82 9.12 9.27 -5.92
C GLY A 82 7.76 8.56 -5.97
N ARG A 83 7.75 7.32 -6.48
CA ARG A 83 6.59 6.44 -6.63
C ARG A 83 6.09 6.02 -5.26
N LYS A 84 5.13 6.77 -4.72
CA LYS A 84 4.51 6.51 -3.42
C LYS A 84 3.25 5.68 -3.60
N SER A 85 3.19 4.50 -2.98
CA SER A 85 1.96 3.73 -2.83
C SER A 85 1.00 4.46 -1.89
N VAL A 86 -0.17 4.82 -2.40
CA VAL A 86 -1.19 5.61 -1.69
C VAL A 86 -2.42 4.80 -1.28
N ALA A 87 -2.71 3.71 -1.99
CA ALA A 87 -3.80 2.81 -1.65
C ALA A 87 -3.51 1.36 -2.04
N ILE A 88 -4.04 0.41 -1.28
CA ILE A 88 -3.99 -1.02 -1.57
C ILE A 88 -5.38 -1.61 -1.32
N GLY A 89 -5.90 -2.38 -2.27
CA GLY A 89 -7.16 -3.11 -2.10
C GLY A 89 -7.07 -4.54 -2.61
N SER A 90 -7.88 -5.43 -2.03
CA SER A 90 -8.00 -6.81 -2.49
C SER A 90 -9.33 -7.43 -2.07
N THR A 91 -9.80 -8.42 -2.82
CA THR A 91 -10.98 -9.24 -2.48
C THR A 91 -10.73 -10.12 -1.25
N GLY A 92 -9.48 -10.25 -0.82
CA GLY A 92 -9.08 -11.11 0.30
C GLY A 92 -8.99 -12.59 -0.06
N SER A 93 -9.25 -12.97 -1.32
CA SER A 93 -9.09 -14.35 -1.81
C SER A 93 -7.65 -14.83 -1.66
N ALA A 94 -7.44 -16.15 -1.55
CA ALA A 94 -6.09 -16.72 -1.46
C ALA A 94 -5.22 -16.29 -2.64
N TRP A 95 -5.80 -16.25 -3.84
CA TRP A 95 -5.14 -15.78 -5.05
C TRP A 95 -4.79 -14.28 -4.96
N ALA A 96 -5.70 -13.43 -4.52
CA ALA A 96 -5.45 -11.99 -4.36
C ALA A 96 -4.32 -11.71 -3.35
N ARG A 97 -4.24 -12.49 -2.25
CA ARG A 97 -3.15 -12.38 -1.27
C ARG A 97 -1.79 -12.72 -1.87
N ILE A 98 -1.71 -13.79 -2.68
CA ILE A 98 -0.50 -14.15 -3.42
C ILE A 98 -0.11 -13.01 -4.36
N LYS A 99 -1.07 -12.46 -5.11
CA LYS A 99 -0.77 -11.38 -6.06
C LYS A 99 -0.35 -10.08 -5.39
N ILE A 100 -0.90 -9.71 -4.22
CA ILE A 100 -0.38 -8.57 -3.45
C ILE A 100 1.06 -8.82 -3.00
N ALA A 101 1.39 -10.04 -2.55
CA ALA A 101 2.75 -10.38 -2.17
C ALA A 101 3.73 -10.26 -3.36
N ASP A 102 3.33 -10.74 -4.54
CA ASP A 102 4.08 -10.58 -5.78
C ASP A 102 4.25 -9.09 -6.17
N MET A 103 3.20 -8.28 -6.03
CA MET A 103 3.29 -6.83 -6.25
C MET A 103 4.28 -6.18 -5.29
N PHE A 104 4.27 -6.54 -4.01
CA PHE A 104 5.24 -6.01 -3.04
C PHE A 104 6.68 -6.38 -3.43
N LYS A 105 6.94 -7.63 -3.80
CA LYS A 105 8.27 -8.08 -4.27
C LYS A 105 8.74 -7.29 -5.49
N ASN A 106 7.84 -7.03 -6.43
CA ASN A 106 8.16 -6.29 -7.66
C ASN A 106 8.43 -4.80 -7.42
N GLU A 107 7.80 -4.22 -6.40
CA GLU A 107 7.74 -2.76 -6.23
C GLU A 107 8.59 -2.23 -5.06
N ILE A 108 9.05 -3.06 -4.12
CA ILE A 108 9.83 -2.61 -2.94
C ILE A 108 11.12 -1.86 -3.31
N LYS A 109 11.75 -2.21 -4.44
CA LYS A 109 12.98 -1.57 -4.95
C LYS A 109 12.73 -0.29 -5.79
N ARG A 110 11.46 0.02 -6.09
CA ARG A 110 11.04 1.07 -7.04
C ARG A 110 10.01 2.04 -6.49
N SER A 111 9.37 1.67 -5.39
CA SER A 111 8.30 2.43 -4.75
C SER A 111 8.48 2.41 -3.25
N TYR A 112 7.84 3.35 -2.57
CA TYR A 112 7.76 3.36 -1.13
C TYR A 112 6.33 3.66 -0.67
N GLY A 113 6.03 3.46 0.61
CA GLY A 113 4.75 3.88 1.16
C GLY A 113 4.68 3.71 2.66
N GLU A 114 3.72 4.40 3.26
CA GLU A 114 3.40 4.26 4.69
C GLU A 114 2.41 3.11 4.84
N LYS A 115 2.77 2.08 5.61
CA LYS A 115 1.95 0.89 5.84
C LYS A 115 1.52 0.81 7.29
N SER A 116 0.33 0.26 7.51
CA SER A 116 -0.26 0.00 8.83
C SER A 116 -1.18 -1.22 8.75
N LYS A 117 -1.59 -1.75 9.90
CA LYS A 117 -2.60 -2.81 10.00
C LYS A 117 -2.29 -4.00 9.06
N SER A 118 -3.28 -4.48 8.32
CA SER A 118 -3.20 -5.67 7.45
C SER A 118 -2.12 -5.56 6.37
N ALA A 119 -1.96 -4.39 5.74
CA ALA A 119 -0.96 -4.19 4.70
C ALA A 119 0.47 -4.32 5.25
N LEU A 120 0.72 -3.75 6.44
CA LEU A 120 2.00 -3.89 7.14
C LEU A 120 2.23 -5.35 7.55
N GLY A 121 1.25 -5.97 8.20
CA GLY A 121 1.36 -7.37 8.63
C GLY A 121 1.59 -8.35 7.47
N LEU A 122 1.02 -8.09 6.29
CA LEU A 122 1.31 -8.89 5.09
C LEU A 122 2.74 -8.63 4.59
N MET A 123 3.17 -7.37 4.50
CA MET A 123 4.53 -7.01 4.08
C MET A 123 5.59 -7.72 4.93
N LEU A 124 5.45 -7.68 6.25
CA LEU A 124 6.38 -8.31 7.20
C LEU A 124 6.37 -9.84 7.15
N LYS A 125 5.29 -10.46 6.66
CA LYS A 125 5.24 -11.92 6.42
C LYS A 125 5.84 -12.32 5.08
N VAL A 126 5.77 -11.44 4.08
CA VAL A 126 6.26 -11.71 2.72
C VAL A 126 7.78 -11.65 2.65
N PHE A 127 8.40 -10.79 3.45
CA PHE A 127 9.84 -10.61 3.47
C PHE A 127 10.43 -11.04 4.82
N PRO A 128 11.43 -11.94 4.82
CA PRO A 128 12.26 -12.16 5.98
C PRO A 128 12.89 -10.86 6.49
N GLU A 129 13.21 -10.80 7.79
CA GLU A 129 13.73 -9.61 8.46
C GLU A 129 14.96 -9.01 7.75
N ASN A 130 15.95 -9.85 7.41
CA ASN A 130 17.16 -9.42 6.71
C ASN A 130 16.89 -8.85 5.32
N ALA A 131 15.84 -9.31 4.64
CA ALA A 131 15.46 -8.85 3.31
C ALA A 131 14.65 -7.55 3.34
N ILE A 132 13.88 -7.29 4.41
CA ILE A 132 13.05 -6.08 4.51
C ILE A 132 13.78 -4.90 5.16
N LYS A 133 14.69 -5.15 6.11
CA LYS A 133 15.43 -4.10 6.84
C LYS A 133 16.07 -3.03 5.95
N PRO A 134 16.74 -3.36 4.82
CA PRO A 134 17.32 -2.35 3.92
C PRO A 134 16.29 -1.38 3.31
N PHE A 135 15.00 -1.72 3.37
CA PHE A 135 13.90 -0.92 2.84
C PHE A 135 13.08 -0.25 3.94
N LEU A 136 13.42 -0.43 5.22
CA LEU A 136 12.73 0.24 6.32
C LEU A 136 13.35 1.62 6.55
N HIS A 137 12.51 2.63 6.68
CA HIS A 137 12.94 4.00 6.96
C HIS A 137 12.75 4.29 8.44
N THR A 138 13.76 4.88 9.07
CA THR A 138 13.62 5.38 10.45
C THR A 138 12.56 6.49 10.49
N PRO A 139 11.96 6.78 11.66
CA PRO A 139 11.02 7.88 11.80
C PRO A 139 11.57 9.23 11.30
N GLU A 140 12.85 9.52 11.54
CA GLU A 140 13.50 10.73 11.04
C GLU A 140 13.50 10.81 9.51
N VAL A 141 13.92 9.72 8.83
CA VAL A 141 13.93 9.65 7.37
C VAL A 141 12.51 9.73 6.82
N ALA A 142 11.54 9.08 7.49
CA ALA A 142 10.14 9.15 7.12
C ALA A 142 9.59 10.58 7.22
N GLY A 143 9.84 11.28 8.33
CA GLY A 143 9.41 12.67 8.54
C GLY A 143 9.96 13.61 7.46
N LYS A 144 11.26 13.51 7.16
CA LYS A 144 11.92 14.25 6.06
C LYS A 144 11.30 13.95 4.70
N THR A 145 11.15 12.65 4.36
CA THR A 145 10.61 12.21 3.06
C THR A 145 9.15 12.66 2.87
N LEU A 146 8.36 12.63 3.93
CA LEU A 146 6.94 12.97 3.91
C LEU A 146 6.67 14.47 4.05
N LYS A 147 7.64 15.23 4.55
CA LYS A 147 7.50 16.62 5.01
C LYS A 147 6.38 16.74 6.04
N LYS A 148 6.45 15.89 7.07
CA LYS A 148 5.42 15.75 8.10
C LYS A 148 6.06 15.45 9.45
N GLU A 149 5.43 15.97 10.50
CA GLU A 149 5.72 15.58 11.88
C GLU A 149 5.34 14.12 12.11
N VAL A 150 6.23 13.40 12.79
CA VAL A 150 6.06 12.00 13.18
C VAL A 150 6.67 11.80 14.56
N THR A 151 6.05 10.97 15.38
CA THR A 151 6.56 10.63 16.72
C THR A 151 7.09 9.20 16.68
N PRO A 152 8.40 8.95 16.90
CA PRO A 152 8.93 7.59 16.98
C PRO A 152 8.17 6.76 18.02
N ILE A 153 7.75 5.53 17.67
CA ILE A 153 6.93 4.72 18.59
C ILE A 153 7.69 4.36 19.87
N LYS A 154 9.01 4.23 19.77
CA LYS A 154 9.90 3.91 20.90
C LYS A 154 9.97 5.02 21.96
N ASP A 155 9.62 6.25 21.59
CA ASP A 155 9.60 7.41 22.49
C ASP A 155 8.22 7.58 23.16
N VAL A 156 7.21 6.79 22.74
CA VAL A 156 5.86 6.80 23.31
C VAL A 156 5.79 5.73 24.41
N PRO A 157 5.22 6.03 25.59
CA PRO A 157 4.95 5.02 26.62
C PRO A 157 4.14 3.83 26.08
N LYS A 158 4.55 2.60 26.43
CA LYS A 158 3.97 1.36 25.86
C LYS A 158 2.47 1.19 26.12
N ASP A 159 1.99 1.70 27.25
CA ASP A 159 0.57 1.71 27.62
C ASP A 159 -0.26 2.56 26.65
N GLN A 160 0.32 3.65 26.14
CA GLN A 160 -0.27 4.57 25.16
C GLN A 160 -0.16 4.10 23.70
N TRP A 161 0.52 2.98 23.44
CA TRP A 161 0.65 2.47 22.07
C TRP A 161 -0.72 2.07 21.50
N PRO A 162 -1.02 2.40 20.23
CA PRO A 162 -2.16 1.85 19.52
C PRO A 162 -2.11 0.32 19.50
N ASP A 163 -3.29 -0.30 19.54
CA ASP A 163 -3.46 -1.75 19.50
C ASP A 163 -2.73 -2.44 18.34
N ASP A 164 -2.72 -1.82 17.16
CA ASP A 164 -2.05 -2.38 16.00
C ASP A 164 -0.52 -2.24 16.11
N ALA A 165 0.00 -1.23 16.80
CA ALA A 165 1.42 -1.12 17.14
C ALA A 165 1.84 -2.24 18.09
N LYS A 166 1.11 -2.42 19.21
CA LYS A 166 1.38 -3.46 20.22
C LYS A 166 1.49 -4.84 19.57
N ARG A 167 0.46 -5.25 18.82
CA ARG A 167 0.41 -6.56 18.14
C ARG A 167 1.51 -6.72 17.08
N THR A 168 1.83 -5.65 16.36
CA THR A 168 2.85 -5.70 15.30
C THR A 168 4.24 -5.84 15.89
N ILE A 169 4.57 -5.05 16.92
CA ILE A 169 5.89 -5.02 17.55
C ILE A 169 6.11 -6.29 18.38
N GLU A 170 5.09 -6.82 19.06
CA GLU A 170 5.18 -8.12 19.74
C GLU A 170 5.57 -9.24 18.77
N LYS A 171 4.99 -9.24 17.56
CA LYS A 171 5.27 -10.24 16.54
C LYS A 171 6.57 -9.99 15.76
N PHE A 172 6.96 -8.73 15.60
CA PHE A 172 8.13 -8.30 14.84
C PHE A 172 8.90 -7.22 15.62
N PRO A 173 9.67 -7.60 16.67
CA PRO A 173 10.26 -6.65 17.61
C PRO A 173 11.14 -5.57 16.98
N TYR A 174 11.89 -5.92 15.92
CA TYR A 174 12.75 -4.98 15.20
C TYR A 174 12.01 -3.79 14.57
N ILE A 175 10.67 -3.86 14.45
CA ILE A 175 9.86 -2.75 13.94
C ILE A 175 9.83 -1.55 14.89
N ILE A 176 10.16 -1.73 16.17
CA ILE A 176 10.18 -0.63 17.15
C ILE A 176 11.07 0.53 16.71
N ASP A 177 12.17 0.25 15.99
CA ASP A 177 13.12 1.28 15.52
C ASP A 177 12.66 2.04 14.26
N TYR A 178 11.63 1.53 13.59
CA TYR A 178 11.13 2.07 12.31
C TYR A 178 9.68 2.56 12.41
N GLY A 179 8.96 2.14 13.44
CA GLY A 179 7.59 2.52 13.68
C GLY A 179 7.45 3.95 14.21
N TYR A 180 6.40 4.63 13.79
CA TYR A 180 6.07 5.97 14.27
C TYR A 180 4.56 6.19 14.31
N LEU A 181 4.13 7.14 15.13
CA LEU A 181 2.78 7.68 15.12
C LEU A 181 2.72 8.89 14.21
N ARG A 182 1.62 9.01 13.47
CA ARG A 182 1.32 10.17 12.65
C ARG A 182 -0.16 10.46 12.67
N GLU A 183 -0.50 11.74 12.80
CA GLU A 183 -1.88 12.19 12.70
C GLU A 183 -2.38 12.15 11.25
N ILE A 184 -3.53 11.50 11.07
CA ILE A 184 -4.26 11.46 9.81
C ILE A 184 -5.73 11.70 10.13
N ALA A 185 -6.26 12.83 9.65
CA ALA A 185 -7.65 13.24 9.88
C ALA A 185 -8.05 13.22 11.37
N GLY A 186 -7.25 13.84 12.24
CA GLY A 186 -7.53 13.93 13.67
C GLY A 186 -7.22 12.65 14.47
N THR A 187 -6.74 11.58 13.83
CA THR A 187 -6.42 10.32 14.51
C THR A 187 -4.95 9.98 14.41
N MET A 188 -4.32 9.70 15.55
CA MET A 188 -2.95 9.17 15.60
C MET A 188 -2.93 7.72 15.12
N MET A 189 -2.18 7.46 14.05
CA MET A 189 -2.06 6.13 13.46
C MET A 189 -0.63 5.62 13.57
N PHE A 190 -0.47 4.36 13.95
CA PHE A 190 0.80 3.66 13.82
C PHE A 190 1.13 3.40 12.34
N LYS A 191 2.34 3.75 11.94
CA LYS A 191 2.84 3.66 10.57
C LYS A 191 4.28 3.15 10.57
N VAL A 192 4.64 2.50 9.46
CA VAL A 192 6.02 2.20 9.10
C VAL A 192 6.19 2.60 7.64
N MET A 193 7.23 3.37 7.32
CA MET A 193 7.60 3.68 5.94
C MET A 193 8.51 2.58 5.40
N ILE A 194 8.10 1.97 4.28
CA ILE A 194 8.81 0.84 3.67
C ILE A 194 8.97 1.07 2.16
N GLY A 195 10.14 0.76 1.62
CA GLY A 195 10.46 0.73 0.20
C GLY A 195 11.55 1.72 -0.20
N THR A 196 11.58 2.09 -1.48
CA THR A 196 12.59 2.97 -2.07
C THR A 196 11.97 4.29 -2.50
N SER A 197 12.31 5.39 -1.84
CA SER A 197 11.88 6.75 -2.20
C SER A 197 12.76 7.34 -3.33
N GLY A 198 12.36 8.49 -3.87
CA GLY A 198 13.12 9.23 -4.89
C GLY A 198 13.00 8.71 -6.33
N LYS A 199 12.41 7.54 -6.56
CA LYS A 199 12.22 6.97 -7.90
C LYS A 199 10.83 7.27 -8.44
N SER A 200 10.68 8.26 -9.31
CA SER A 200 9.38 8.63 -9.90
C SER A 200 8.80 7.53 -10.80
N ILE A 201 7.50 7.65 -11.09
CA ILE A 201 6.82 6.84 -12.07
C ILE A 201 7.38 7.20 -13.45
N LYS A 202 8.08 6.24 -14.05
CA LYS A 202 8.49 6.21 -15.45
C LYS A 202 7.75 5.06 -16.13
#